data_AF-A0A6M3VYN9-F1
#
_entry.id   AF-A0A6M3VYN9-F1
#
_cell.length_a   1.000
_cell.length_b   1.000
_cell.length_c   1.000
_cell.angle_alpha   90.00
_cell.angle_beta   90.00
_cell.angle_gamma   90.00
#
_symmetry.space_group_name_H-M   'P 1'
#
loop_
_entity.id
_entity.type
_entity.pdbx_description
1 polymer ?
#
loop_
_entity_poly.entity_id
_entity_poly.type
_entity_poly.pdbx_seq_one_letter_code
_entity_poly.pdbx_strand_id
1 'polypeptide(L)'
;LLEGTIRSGFAMTEPDVASSDATNISCSIIREGNTYVINGRKWWTSGAMDPRCEVLIVMGKSDPNAALHKQQSMILAEMDAPGVRIVRPLRVFGFDDAPHGHAEIVFENVRVPIDNLLLGEGRGFEIAQGRLGPGRLHHCMRLVGAAERGIDLMRGRALGRVAFKKPLAQHGAFTSLLAECRLDIEQAKL
;
A
#
# COMPACT_ATOMS: atom_id res chain seq x y z
N LEU A 1 -10.53 -10.07 -10.39
CA LEU A 1 -9.26 -10.05 -9.65
C LEU A 1 -8.39 -11.27 -9.95
N LEU A 2 -8.84 -12.50 -9.66
CA LEU A 2 -8.07 -13.72 -9.95
C LEU A 2 -7.76 -13.90 -11.46
N GLU A 3 -8.75 -13.65 -12.32
CA GLU A 3 -8.59 -13.63 -13.79
C GLU A 3 -7.78 -12.43 -14.32
N GLY A 4 -7.36 -11.50 -13.46
CA GLY A 4 -6.57 -10.33 -13.87
C GLY A 4 -7.28 -9.27 -14.73
N THR A 5 -8.60 -9.40 -14.95
CA THR A 5 -9.41 -8.48 -15.77
C THR A 5 -9.67 -7.13 -15.09
N ILE A 6 -9.74 -7.13 -13.75
CA ILE A 6 -9.92 -5.94 -12.91
C ILE A 6 -8.83 -5.85 -11.85
N ARG A 7 -8.62 -4.65 -11.32
CA ARG A 7 -7.74 -4.28 -10.20
C ARG A 7 -8.55 -3.79 -9.00
N SER A 8 -7.86 -3.58 -7.88
CA SER A 8 -8.47 -3.06 -6.66
C SER A 8 -7.53 -2.11 -5.92
N GLY A 9 -8.09 -1.15 -5.19
CA GLY A 9 -7.37 -0.29 -4.26
C GLY A 9 -7.62 -0.68 -2.80
N PHE A 10 -6.67 -0.38 -1.91
CA PHE A 10 -6.86 -0.47 -0.46
C PHE A 10 -6.74 0.91 0.17
N ALA A 11 -7.86 1.41 0.66
CA ALA A 11 -8.01 2.77 1.15
C ALA A 11 -8.09 2.76 2.68
N MET A 12 -6.92 2.77 3.33
CA MET A 12 -6.80 2.77 4.79
C MET A 12 -6.26 4.10 5.30
N THR A 13 -5.12 4.54 4.78
CA THR A 13 -4.40 5.72 5.26
C THR A 13 -5.18 7.01 4.98
N GLU A 14 -5.19 7.91 5.96
CA GLU A 14 -5.85 9.22 5.91
C GLU A 14 -4.80 10.34 5.96
N PRO A 15 -5.01 11.45 5.23
CA PRO A 15 -4.07 12.58 5.23
C PRO A 15 -4.13 13.41 6.52
N ASP A 16 -5.30 13.47 7.16
CA ASP A 16 -5.58 14.41 8.25
C ASP A 16 -5.34 13.82 9.65
N VAL A 17 -4.94 12.54 9.75
CA VAL A 17 -4.61 11.85 11.01
C VAL A 17 -3.37 10.98 10.89
N ALA A 18 -2.67 10.78 12.01
CA ALA A 18 -1.52 9.89 12.09
C ALA A 18 -1.95 8.41 11.93
N SER A 19 -1.99 7.96 10.68
CA SER A 19 -2.55 6.66 10.26
C SER A 19 -1.67 5.44 10.57
N SER A 20 -0.47 5.65 11.10
CA SER A 20 0.38 4.56 11.62
C SER A 20 -0.27 3.88 12.84
N ASP A 21 -1.00 4.66 13.65
CA ASP A 21 -1.93 4.13 14.63
C ASP A 21 -3.32 4.04 13.99
N ALA A 22 -3.75 2.82 13.68
CA ALA A 22 -5.02 2.57 13.01
C ALA A 22 -6.25 2.93 13.87
N THR A 23 -6.10 3.21 15.17
CA THR A 23 -7.20 3.67 16.01
C THR A 23 -7.62 5.12 15.69
N ASN A 24 -6.71 5.91 15.10
CA ASN A 24 -6.94 7.29 14.67
C ASN A 24 -7.78 7.43 13.40
N ILE A 25 -7.95 6.34 12.64
CA ILE A 25 -8.77 6.33 11.42
C ILE A 25 -10.16 6.91 11.73
N SER A 26 -10.51 7.94 10.97
CA SER A 26 -11.64 8.84 11.23
C SER A 26 -12.70 8.83 10.13
N CYS A 27 -12.39 8.31 8.94
CA CYS A 27 -13.35 8.09 7.86
C CYS A 27 -14.54 7.30 8.38
N SER A 28 -15.75 7.86 8.29
CA SER A 28 -16.95 7.28 8.88
C SER A 28 -17.61 6.26 7.95
N ILE A 29 -18.16 5.21 8.54
CA ILE A 29 -19.00 4.20 7.88
C ILE A 29 -20.26 4.06 8.74
N ILE A 30 -21.35 4.71 8.34
CA ILE A 30 -22.58 4.77 9.14
C ILE A 30 -23.67 3.95 8.45
N ARG A 31 -24.34 3.07 9.20
CA ARG A 31 -25.48 2.32 8.66
C ARG A 31 -26.72 3.22 8.58
N GLU A 32 -27.31 3.32 7.40
CA GLU A 32 -28.60 3.96 7.14
C GLU A 32 -29.54 2.94 6.50
N GLY A 33 -30.38 2.31 7.34
CA GLY A 33 -31.30 1.25 6.91
C GLY A 33 -30.58 0.04 6.31
N ASN A 34 -30.77 -0.15 5.01
CA ASN A 34 -30.20 -1.26 4.22
C ASN A 34 -28.92 -0.88 3.46
N THR A 35 -28.33 0.28 3.78
CA THR A 35 -27.07 0.74 3.19
C THR A 35 -26.10 1.23 4.25
N TYR A 36 -24.82 1.30 3.90
CA TYR A 36 -23.82 2.09 4.61
C TYR A 36 -23.52 3.36 3.83
N VAL A 37 -23.29 4.45 4.56
CA VAL A 37 -22.80 5.73 4.03
C VAL A 37 -21.36 5.93 4.46
N ILE A 38 -20.47 6.15 3.50
CA ILE A 38 -19.04 6.35 3.71
C ILE A 38 -18.69 7.82 3.49
N ASN A 39 -18.03 8.44 4.47
CA ASN A 39 -17.51 9.81 4.36
C ASN A 39 -16.07 9.91 4.86
N GLY A 40 -15.21 10.55 4.08
CA GLY A 40 -13.83 10.82 4.51
C GLY A 40 -12.85 10.99 3.37
N ARG A 41 -11.57 11.10 3.72
CA ARG A 41 -10.46 11.24 2.78
C ARG A 41 -9.43 10.16 3.00
N LYS A 42 -9.01 9.51 1.92
CA LYS A 42 -7.96 8.49 1.92
C LYS A 42 -6.85 8.93 0.99
N TRP A 43 -5.62 8.52 1.28
CA TRP A 43 -4.47 8.77 0.42
C TRP A 43 -3.51 7.59 0.43
N TRP A 44 -2.54 7.59 -0.49
CA TRP A 44 -1.67 6.45 -0.74
C TRP A 44 -2.44 5.17 -1.13
N THR A 45 -3.57 5.31 -1.81
CA THR A 45 -4.33 4.18 -2.34
C THR A 45 -3.65 3.70 -3.63
N SER A 46 -2.68 2.80 -3.49
CA SER A 46 -1.92 2.24 -4.61
C SER A 46 -2.81 1.48 -5.60
N GLY A 47 -2.59 1.70 -6.89
CA GLY A 47 -3.32 1.03 -7.97
C GLY A 47 -4.64 1.69 -8.35
N ALA A 48 -5.14 2.65 -7.57
CA ALA A 48 -6.42 3.32 -7.85
C ALA A 48 -6.37 4.29 -9.03
N MET A 49 -5.19 4.57 -9.61
CA MET A 49 -5.08 5.33 -10.86
C MET A 49 -5.21 4.44 -12.10
N ASP A 50 -5.14 3.10 -11.96
CA ASP A 50 -5.31 2.17 -13.09
C ASP A 50 -6.78 2.20 -13.53
N PRO A 51 -7.09 2.39 -14.83
CA PRO A 51 -8.46 2.44 -15.32
C PRO A 51 -9.25 1.12 -15.11
N ARG A 52 -8.57 0.01 -14.78
CA ARG A 52 -9.21 -1.27 -14.44
C ARG A 52 -9.48 -1.41 -12.94
N CYS A 53 -9.17 -0.41 -12.12
CA CYS A 53 -9.44 -0.47 -10.69
C CYS A 53 -10.93 -0.26 -10.43
N GLU A 54 -11.69 -1.36 -10.40
CA GLU A 54 -13.15 -1.30 -10.27
C GLU A 54 -13.64 -1.28 -8.81
N VAL A 55 -12.80 -1.70 -7.85
CA VAL A 55 -13.22 -1.88 -6.45
C VAL A 55 -12.19 -1.37 -5.45
N LEU A 56 -12.69 -0.70 -4.42
CA LEU A 56 -11.93 -0.24 -3.26
C LEU A 56 -12.31 -1.05 -2.03
N ILE A 57 -11.31 -1.52 -1.30
CA ILE A 57 -11.48 -2.00 0.08
C ILE A 57 -11.19 -0.83 1.00
N VAL A 58 -12.24 -0.29 1.63
CA VAL A 58 -12.17 0.91 2.47
C VAL A 58 -12.20 0.51 3.94
N MET A 59 -11.25 1.02 4.72
CA MET A 59 -11.29 0.91 6.18
C MET A 59 -11.79 2.22 6.78
N GLY A 60 -12.77 2.14 7.68
CA GLY A 60 -13.33 3.30 8.35
C GLY A 60 -13.88 2.97 9.74
N LYS A 61 -14.20 4.00 10.51
CA LYS A 61 -14.80 3.93 11.84
C LYS A 61 -16.31 3.74 11.71
N SER A 62 -16.80 2.57 12.14
CA SER A 62 -18.21 2.19 12.10
C SER A 62 -18.94 2.37 13.43
N ASP A 63 -18.23 2.21 14.56
CA ASP A 63 -18.79 2.46 15.89
C ASP A 63 -17.75 3.13 16.80
N PRO A 64 -17.82 4.45 17.03
CA PRO A 64 -16.89 5.17 17.90
C PRO A 64 -17.07 4.84 19.40
N ASN A 65 -18.16 4.18 19.79
CA ASN A 65 -18.47 3.84 21.17
C ASN A 65 -18.07 2.40 21.53
N ALA A 66 -17.78 1.56 20.54
CA ALA A 66 -17.26 0.22 20.76
C ALA A 66 -15.87 0.26 21.43
N ALA A 67 -15.44 -0.90 21.94
CA ALA A 67 -14.06 -1.08 22.42
C ALA A 67 -13.05 -0.67 21.35
N LEU A 68 -11.94 -0.05 21.75
CA LEU A 68 -10.99 0.66 20.86
C LEU A 68 -10.61 -0.08 19.56
N HIS A 69 -10.35 -1.39 19.63
CA HIS A 69 -9.96 -2.21 18.48
C HIS A 69 -11.12 -2.88 17.74
N LYS A 70 -12.36 -2.50 18.08
CA LYS A 70 -13.61 -2.93 17.45
C LYS A 70 -14.40 -1.75 16.87
N GLN A 71 -13.78 -0.56 16.76
CA GLN A 71 -14.45 0.62 16.24
C GLN A 71 -14.45 0.70 14.71
N GLN A 72 -13.59 -0.07 14.05
CA GLN A 72 -13.35 0.01 12.61
C GLN A 72 -13.87 -1.22 11.89
N SER A 73 -14.34 -1.01 10.67
CA SER A 73 -14.80 -2.05 9.76
C SER A 73 -14.11 -1.92 8.41
N MET A 74 -14.18 -2.97 7.59
CA MET A 74 -13.81 -2.91 6.18
C MET A 74 -15.05 -3.10 5.31
N ILE A 75 -15.15 -2.32 4.24
CA ILE A 75 -16.30 -2.32 3.34
C ILE A 75 -15.84 -2.18 1.90
N LEU A 76 -16.56 -2.82 0.98
CA LEU A 76 -16.33 -2.68 -0.45
C LEU A 76 -17.09 -1.46 -0.99
N ALA A 77 -16.39 -0.64 -1.77
CA ALA A 77 -17.00 0.43 -2.57
C ALA A 77 -16.55 0.28 -4.03
N GLU A 78 -17.50 0.40 -4.96
CA GLU A 78 -17.17 0.46 -6.39
C GLU A 78 -16.44 1.77 -6.68
N MET A 79 -15.48 1.73 -7.59
CA MET A 79 -14.64 2.89 -7.90
C MET A 79 -15.44 4.04 -8.55
N ASP A 80 -16.48 3.69 -9.31
CA ASP A 80 -17.38 4.61 -9.99
C ASP A 80 -18.65 4.94 -9.18
N ALA A 81 -18.75 4.44 -7.93
CA ALA A 81 -19.87 4.74 -7.06
C ALA A 81 -20.03 6.26 -6.87
N PRO A 82 -21.27 6.81 -6.95
CA PRO A 82 -21.50 8.24 -6.72
C PRO A 82 -20.91 8.71 -5.40
N GLY A 83 -20.08 9.75 -5.46
CA GLY A 83 -19.38 10.33 -4.31
C GLY A 83 -17.94 9.83 -4.11
N VAL A 84 -17.50 8.81 -4.84
CA VAL A 84 -16.09 8.42 -4.90
C VAL A 84 -15.38 9.33 -5.91
N ARG A 85 -14.32 10.02 -5.48
CA ARG A 85 -13.58 10.94 -6.35
C ARG A 85 -12.08 10.86 -6.10
N ILE A 86 -11.33 10.50 -7.14
CA ILE A 86 -9.88 10.72 -7.16
C ILE A 86 -9.63 12.24 -7.16
N VAL A 87 -8.88 12.72 -6.18
CA VAL A 87 -8.45 14.12 -6.07
C VAL A 87 -7.22 14.36 -6.94
N ARG A 88 -6.20 13.51 -6.80
CA ARG A 88 -4.92 13.62 -7.50
C ARG A 88 -4.06 12.35 -7.37
N PRO A 89 -3.11 12.13 -8.28
CA PRO A 89 -2.00 11.21 -8.05
C PRO A 89 -0.99 11.79 -7.05
N LEU A 90 -0.29 10.90 -6.35
CA LEU A 90 0.84 11.20 -5.47
C LEU A 90 2.15 10.75 -6.13
N ARG A 91 3.26 11.38 -5.74
CA ARG A 91 4.60 11.09 -6.29
C ARG A 91 5.57 10.67 -5.20
N VAL A 92 6.47 9.76 -5.54
CA VAL A 92 7.60 9.34 -4.71
C VAL A 92 8.88 9.76 -5.42
N PHE A 93 9.63 10.72 -4.86
CA PHE A 93 10.82 11.32 -5.48
C PHE A 93 10.61 11.82 -6.94
N GLY A 94 9.40 12.27 -7.26
CA GLY A 94 9.04 12.76 -8.60
C GLY A 94 8.49 11.69 -9.55
N PHE A 95 8.58 10.40 -9.21
CA PHE A 95 7.96 9.30 -9.95
C PHE A 95 6.47 9.18 -9.58
N ASP A 96 5.63 8.93 -10.58
CA ASP A 96 4.17 8.81 -10.43
C ASP A 96 3.67 7.35 -10.43
N ASP A 97 4.57 6.38 -10.63
CA ASP A 97 4.31 4.94 -10.69
C ASP A 97 3.16 4.55 -11.64
N ALA A 98 2.98 5.33 -12.73
CA ALA A 98 1.96 5.08 -13.74
C ALA A 98 2.17 3.71 -14.44
N PRO A 99 1.09 3.03 -14.88
CA PRO A 99 -0.31 3.45 -14.83
C PRO A 99 -1.02 3.19 -13.49
N HIS A 100 -0.38 2.48 -12.55
CA HIS A 100 -1.02 2.07 -11.29
C HIS A 100 -1.15 3.23 -10.30
N GLY A 101 -0.05 3.97 -10.11
CA GLY A 101 0.07 5.15 -9.26
C GLY A 101 -0.41 4.98 -7.82
N HIS A 102 -0.52 6.11 -7.14
CA HIS A 102 -1.05 6.23 -5.78
C HIS A 102 -2.05 7.38 -5.73
N ALA A 103 -3.29 7.12 -5.34
CA ALA A 103 -4.34 8.13 -5.36
C ALA A 103 -4.60 8.72 -3.97
N GLU A 104 -4.91 10.02 -3.95
CA GLU A 104 -5.75 10.64 -2.93
C GLU A 104 -7.22 10.57 -3.39
N ILE A 105 -8.12 10.08 -2.53
CA ILE A 105 -9.52 9.80 -2.83
C ILE A 105 -10.40 10.41 -1.75
N VAL A 106 -11.47 11.08 -2.17
CA VAL A 106 -12.56 11.55 -1.30
C VAL A 106 -13.74 10.60 -1.44
N PHE A 107 -14.35 10.27 -0.31
CA PHE A 107 -15.66 9.62 -0.22
C PHE A 107 -16.63 10.66 0.34
N GLU A 108 -17.62 11.06 -0.46
CA GLU A 108 -18.64 12.03 -0.08
C GLU A 108 -20.03 11.41 -0.24
N ASN A 109 -20.63 11.02 0.88
CA ASN A 109 -21.94 10.35 0.95
C ASN A 109 -22.06 9.11 0.06
N VAL A 110 -20.98 8.34 -0.06
CA VAL A 110 -20.95 7.12 -0.87
C VAL A 110 -21.83 6.07 -0.22
N ARG A 111 -22.85 5.62 -0.93
CA ARG A 111 -23.81 4.61 -0.46
C ARG A 111 -23.50 3.24 -1.04
N VAL A 112 -23.40 2.24 -0.17
CA VAL A 112 -23.18 0.84 -0.57
C VAL A 112 -24.17 -0.08 0.16
N PRO A 113 -24.57 -1.22 -0.43
CA PRO A 113 -25.42 -2.21 0.24
C PRO A 113 -24.78 -2.74 1.54
N ILE A 114 -25.61 -3.18 2.50
CA ILE A 114 -25.10 -3.80 3.75
C ILE A 114 -24.21 -5.02 3.51
N ASP A 115 -24.45 -5.76 2.42
CA ASP A 115 -23.71 -6.96 2.06
C ASP A 115 -22.28 -6.68 1.56
N ASN A 116 -21.95 -5.41 1.30
CA ASN A 116 -20.58 -5.00 0.95
C ASN A 116 -19.64 -4.97 2.18
N LEU A 117 -20.19 -5.10 3.40
CA LEU A 117 -19.39 -5.16 4.61
C LEU A 117 -18.61 -6.48 4.67
N LEU A 118 -17.31 -6.39 4.89
CA LEU A 118 -16.46 -7.57 4.97
C LEU A 118 -16.50 -8.14 6.39
N LEU A 119 -16.90 -9.41 6.49
CA LEU A 119 -16.97 -10.23 7.72
C LEU A 119 -17.98 -9.76 8.78
N GLY A 120 -17.98 -8.49 9.15
CA GLY A 120 -18.89 -7.91 10.13
C GLY A 120 -18.41 -6.59 10.72
N GLU A 121 -19.30 -5.89 11.43
CA GLU A 121 -18.97 -4.63 12.09
C GLU A 121 -17.91 -4.84 13.19
N GLY A 122 -16.96 -3.89 13.28
CA GLY A 122 -15.88 -3.94 14.25
C GLY A 122 -14.79 -4.96 13.95
N ARG A 123 -14.84 -5.64 12.79
CA ARG A 123 -13.84 -6.64 12.38
C ARG A 123 -12.70 -6.06 11.54
N GLY A 124 -12.63 -4.72 11.40
CA GLY A 124 -11.64 -4.06 10.54
C GLY A 124 -10.19 -4.33 10.94
N PHE A 125 -9.88 -4.33 12.25
CA PHE A 125 -8.53 -4.66 12.74
C PHE A 125 -8.11 -6.10 12.42
N GLU A 126 -9.01 -7.06 12.61
CA GLU A 126 -8.75 -8.47 12.33
C GLU A 126 -8.44 -8.70 10.85
N ILE A 127 -9.27 -8.12 9.97
CA ILE A 127 -9.07 -8.22 8.52
C ILE A 127 -7.75 -7.54 8.12
N ALA A 128 -7.44 -6.38 8.69
CA ALA A 128 -6.18 -5.66 8.43
C ALA A 128 -4.96 -6.51 8.81
N GLN A 129 -4.98 -7.15 9.99
CA GLN A 129 -3.89 -8.01 10.43
C GLN A 129 -3.73 -9.24 9.53
N GLY A 130 -4.84 -9.90 9.19
CA GLY A 130 -4.84 -11.06 8.30
C GLY A 130 -4.31 -10.74 6.90
N ARG A 131 -4.59 -9.54 6.39
CA ARG A 131 -4.11 -9.07 5.08
C ARG A 131 -2.65 -8.61 5.11
N LEU A 132 -2.27 -7.78 6.08
CA LEU A 132 -0.98 -7.09 6.08
C LEU A 132 0.18 -8.01 6.44
N GLY A 133 -0.05 -9.10 7.19
CA GLY A 133 0.99 -10.09 7.49
C GLY A 133 1.63 -10.69 6.23
N PRO A 134 0.87 -11.40 5.38
CA PRO A 134 1.37 -11.92 4.11
C PRO A 134 1.90 -10.82 3.18
N GLY A 135 1.23 -9.66 3.14
CA GLY A 135 1.68 -8.50 2.36
C GLY A 135 3.11 -8.09 2.68
N ARG A 136 3.43 -7.91 3.98
CA ARG A 136 4.78 -7.56 4.45
C ARG A 136 5.81 -8.58 3.99
N LEU A 137 5.52 -9.88 4.17
CA LEU A 137 6.44 -10.95 3.78
C LEU A 137 6.71 -10.95 2.26
N HIS A 138 5.66 -10.84 1.45
CA HIS A 138 5.80 -10.76 -0.02
C HIS A 138 6.62 -9.55 -0.47
N HIS A 139 6.51 -8.41 0.23
CA HIS A 139 7.35 -7.23 -0.05
C HIS A 139 8.82 -7.50 0.29
N CYS A 140 9.12 -8.06 1.47
CA CYS A 140 10.49 -8.42 1.84
C CYS A 140 11.14 -9.37 0.83
N MET A 141 10.42 -10.42 0.41
CA MET A 141 10.91 -11.38 -0.60
C MET A 141 11.23 -10.70 -1.95
N ARG A 142 10.39 -9.75 -2.40
CA ARG A 142 10.66 -8.97 -3.62
C ARG A 142 11.88 -8.05 -3.46
N LEU A 143 12.06 -7.46 -2.28
CA LEU A 143 13.19 -6.56 -2.01
C LEU A 143 14.54 -7.29 -1.98
N VAL A 144 14.57 -8.55 -1.54
CA VAL A 144 15.76 -9.41 -1.68
C VAL A 144 16.17 -9.53 -3.16
N GLY A 145 15.21 -9.84 -4.05
CA GLY A 145 15.48 -9.91 -5.49
C GLY A 145 15.95 -8.57 -6.07
N ALA A 146 15.38 -7.46 -5.61
CA ALA A 146 15.82 -6.11 -6.00
C ALA A 146 17.26 -5.82 -5.54
N ALA A 147 17.63 -6.23 -4.32
CA ALA A 147 18.98 -6.07 -3.78
C ALA A 147 20.01 -6.89 -4.56
N GLU A 148 19.68 -8.14 -4.93
CA GLU A 148 20.53 -8.98 -5.80
C GLU A 148 20.76 -8.31 -7.16
N ARG A 149 19.70 -7.78 -7.77
CA ARG A 149 19.81 -7.02 -9.01
C ARG A 149 20.71 -5.78 -8.84
N GLY A 150 20.63 -5.13 -7.68
CA GLY A 150 21.50 -4.01 -7.31
C GLY A 150 22.97 -4.41 -7.28
N ILE A 151 23.31 -5.56 -6.68
CA ILE A 151 24.69 -6.09 -6.66
C ILE A 151 25.19 -6.37 -8.09
N ASP A 152 24.38 -6.98 -8.94
CA ASP A 152 24.78 -7.27 -10.32
C ASP A 152 25.10 -5.99 -11.11
N LEU A 153 24.25 -4.97 -10.99
CA LEU A 153 24.46 -3.67 -11.62
C LEU A 153 25.72 -2.97 -11.08
N MET A 154 25.91 -3.01 -9.76
CA MET A 154 27.09 -2.45 -9.08
C MET A 154 28.38 -3.14 -9.55
N ARG A 155 28.41 -4.47 -9.60
CA ARG A 155 29.55 -5.26 -10.08
C ARG A 155 29.85 -4.93 -11.54
N GLY A 156 28.85 -4.94 -12.41
CA GLY A 156 29.01 -4.62 -13.83
C GLY A 156 29.60 -3.22 -14.03
N ARG A 157 29.09 -2.24 -13.28
CA ARG A 157 29.61 -0.87 -13.33
C ARG A 157 31.05 -0.79 -12.82
N ALA A 158 31.39 -1.50 -11.75
CA ALA A 158 32.71 -1.42 -11.13
C ALA A 158 33.81 -2.09 -11.97
N LEU A 159 33.48 -3.16 -12.69
CA LEU A 159 34.38 -3.81 -13.63
C LEU A 159 34.54 -3.00 -14.93
N GLY A 160 33.47 -2.34 -15.40
CA GLY A 160 33.46 -1.60 -16.65
C GLY A 160 34.04 -0.18 -16.60
N ARG A 161 34.57 0.27 -15.45
CA ARG A 161 35.07 1.65 -15.28
C ARG A 161 36.44 1.63 -14.61
N VAL A 162 37.34 2.47 -15.12
CA VAL A 162 38.70 2.65 -14.60
C VAL A 162 38.82 4.06 -14.02
N ALA A 163 39.32 4.16 -12.79
CA ALA A 163 39.70 5.40 -12.15
C ALA A 163 41.01 5.17 -11.38
N PHE A 164 41.90 6.18 -11.38
CA PHE A 164 43.22 6.07 -10.75
C PHE A 164 44.01 4.83 -11.22
N LYS A 165 44.04 4.62 -12.54
CA LYS A 165 44.80 3.56 -13.24
C LYS A 165 44.37 2.11 -12.96
N LYS A 166 43.26 1.86 -12.24
CA LYS A 166 42.71 0.51 -12.05
C LYS A 166 41.18 0.48 -12.12
N PRO A 167 40.56 -0.67 -12.43
CA PRO A 167 39.11 -0.84 -12.35
C PRO A 167 38.59 -0.44 -10.98
N LEU A 168 37.38 0.15 -10.91
CA LEU A 168 36.72 0.50 -9.65
C LEU A 168 36.62 -0.72 -8.71
N ALA A 169 36.42 -1.90 -9.28
CA ALA A 169 36.38 -3.16 -8.55
C ALA A 169 37.66 -3.51 -7.77
N GLN A 170 38.81 -2.91 -8.11
CA GLN A 170 40.10 -3.15 -7.44
C GLN A 170 40.43 -2.10 -6.36
N HIS A 171 39.48 -1.21 -6.04
CA HIS A 171 39.62 -0.28 -4.92
C HIS A 171 39.09 -0.94 -3.65
N GLY A 172 39.86 -0.87 -2.56
CA GLY A 172 39.54 -1.58 -1.31
C GLY A 172 38.16 -1.23 -0.75
N ALA A 173 37.80 0.06 -0.75
CA ALA A 173 36.49 0.53 -0.32
C ALA A 173 35.32 -0.13 -1.07
N PHE A 174 35.48 -0.39 -2.38
CA PHE A 174 34.46 -1.10 -3.15
C PHE A 174 34.34 -2.57 -2.72
N THR A 175 35.48 -3.24 -2.48
CA THR A 175 35.49 -4.65 -2.06
C THR A 175 34.81 -4.82 -0.71
N SER A 176 35.09 -3.92 0.25
CA SER A 176 34.45 -3.92 1.57
C SER A 176 32.95 -3.69 1.46
N LEU A 177 32.50 -2.68 0.72
CA LEU A 177 31.08 -2.41 0.50
C LEU A 177 30.35 -3.61 -0.13
N LEU A 178 30.95 -4.24 -1.15
CA LEU A 178 30.35 -5.40 -1.80
C LEU A 178 30.21 -6.59 -0.84
N ALA A 179 31.19 -6.79 0.04
CA ALA A 179 31.14 -7.83 1.08
C ALA A 179 30.01 -7.57 2.09
N GLU A 180 29.88 -6.33 2.58
CA GLU A 180 28.79 -5.91 3.48
C GLU A 180 27.42 -6.13 2.83
N CYS A 181 27.22 -5.65 1.60
CA CYS A 181 25.97 -5.87 0.87
C CYS A 181 25.63 -7.36 0.70
N ARG A 182 26.63 -8.22 0.46
CA ARG A 182 26.39 -9.67 0.35
C ARG A 182 25.96 -10.25 1.69
N LEU A 183 26.62 -9.88 2.80
CA LEU A 183 26.24 -10.34 4.13
C LEU A 183 24.82 -9.91 4.49
N ASP A 184 24.46 -8.64 4.26
CA ASP A 184 23.13 -8.10 4.54
C ASP A 184 22.03 -8.85 3.77
N ILE A 185 22.27 -9.16 2.49
CA ILE A 185 21.30 -9.89 1.66
C ILE A 185 21.13 -11.33 2.14
N GLU A 186 22.22 -12.04 2.45
CA GLU A 186 22.11 -13.42 2.93
C GLU A 186 21.44 -13.48 4.31
N GLN A 187 21.73 -12.51 5.20
CA GLN A 187 21.03 -12.40 6.48
C GLN A 187 19.54 -12.09 6.29
N ALA A 188 19.16 -11.24 5.35
CA ALA A 188 17.75 -10.89 5.09
C ALA A 188 16.96 -12.00 4.40
N LYS A 189 17.63 -12.96 3.75
CA LYS A 189 17.00 -14.12 3.10
C LYS A 189 16.61 -15.23 4.07
N LEU A 190 17.43 -15.46 5.10
CA LEU A 190 17.27 -16.53 6.09
C LEU A 190 16.17 -16.22 7.10
#